data_AF-A0A095ZF96-F1
#
_entry.id   AF-A0A095ZF96-F1
#
_cell.length_a   1.000
_cell.length_b   1.000
_cell.length_c   1.000
_cell.angle_alpha   90.00
_cell.angle_beta   90.00
_cell.angle_gamma   90.00
#
_symmetry.space_group_name_H-M   'P 1'
#
loop_
_entity.id
_entity.type
_entity.pdbx_description
1 polymer ?
#
loop_
_entity_poly.entity_id
_entity_poly.type
_entity_poly.pdbx_seq_one_letter_code
_entity_poly.pdbx_strand_id
1 'polypeptide(L)'
;MKKLLLFFPIFLFILGFSASCKFAPSQELGDTVAAEVFEPIDTAVLKQQQKEKMSKAKDSVDIFIIGEGSTRDKLQLISYPSHRDTMLFGKKRPLKVMGSADYGRVVRIVFVMGKDNTKLVKQVEEIKMDTAIATP
;
A
#
# COMPACT_ATOMS: atom_id res chain seq x y z
N MET A 1 63.10 -4.09 26.81
CA MET A 1 61.88 -3.59 26.13
C MET A 1 61.47 -2.20 26.66
N LYS A 2 62.34 -1.18 26.57
CA LYS A 2 62.04 0.19 27.09
C LYS A 2 62.10 1.29 26.01
N LYS A 3 62.52 0.95 24.79
CA LYS A 3 62.67 1.91 23.67
C LYS A 3 61.36 2.16 22.91
N LEU A 4 60.33 1.33 23.11
CA LEU A 4 59.02 1.47 22.44
C LEU A 4 58.01 2.31 23.23
N LEU A 5 58.22 2.52 24.54
CA LEU A 5 57.29 3.27 25.40
C LEU A 5 57.34 4.79 25.20
N LEU A 6 58.40 5.31 24.56
CA LEU A 6 58.54 6.75 24.30
C LEU A 6 58.03 7.18 22.91
N PHE A 7 57.77 6.25 21.98
CA PHE A 7 57.25 6.60 20.65
C PHE A 7 55.74 6.88 20.65
N PHE A 8 54.99 6.24 21.54
CA PHE A 8 53.54 6.39 21.63
C PHE A 8 53.06 7.81 22.02
N PRO A 9 53.64 8.50 23.04
CA PRO A 9 53.21 9.85 23.39
C PRO A 9 53.62 10.91 22.35
N ILE A 10 54.72 10.69 21.62
CA ILE A 10 55.21 11.63 20.60
C ILE A 10 54.29 11.60 19.37
N PHE A 11 53.82 10.42 18.97
CA PHE A 11 52.89 10.27 17.85
C PHE A 11 51.53 10.92 18.14
N LEU A 12 51.05 10.84 19.39
CA LEU A 12 49.80 11.46 19.82
C LEU A 12 49.86 13.00 19.79
N PHE A 13 51.03 13.58 20.09
CA PHE A 13 51.22 15.03 20.12
C PHE A 13 51.24 15.65 18.71
N ILE A 14 51.76 14.93 17.71
CA ILE A 14 51.81 15.37 16.31
C ILE A 14 50.40 15.37 15.68
N LEU A 15 49.53 14.42 16.07
CA LEU A 15 48.14 14.35 15.60
C LEU A 15 47.22 15.43 16.22
N GLY A 16 47.57 15.99 17.38
CA GLY A 16 46.76 16.99 18.08
C GLY A 16 46.85 18.41 17.52
N PHE A 17 47.92 18.75 16.80
CA PHE A 17 48.15 20.11 16.28
C PHE A 17 47.46 20.39 14.93
N SER A 18 47.04 19.36 14.20
CA SER A 18 46.44 19.50 12.87
C SER A 18 44.91 19.71 12.87
N ALA A 19 44.27 19.75 14.05
CA ALA A 19 42.82 19.95 14.19
C ALA A 19 42.40 21.40 14.49
N SER A 20 43.25 22.40 14.21
CA SER A 20 42.85 23.82 14.27
C SER A 20 42.17 24.24 12.96
N CYS A 21 40.99 23.72 12.69
CA CYS A 21 40.11 24.29 11.66
C CYS A 21 39.58 25.63 12.20
N LYS A 22 40.20 26.75 11.81
CA LYS A 22 39.52 28.06 11.95
C LYS A 22 38.28 27.99 11.08
N PHE A 23 37.12 27.93 11.71
CA PHE A 23 35.85 28.06 11.02
C PHE A 23 35.85 29.39 10.26
N ALA A 24 35.63 29.33 8.94
CA ALA A 24 35.53 30.53 8.12
C ALA A 24 34.37 31.40 8.64
N PRO A 25 34.56 32.71 8.84
CA PRO A 25 33.49 33.57 9.32
C PRO A 25 32.31 33.49 8.36
N SER A 26 31.12 33.24 8.91
CA SER A 26 29.87 33.17 8.14
C SER A 26 29.66 34.49 7.39
N GLN A 27 29.57 34.41 6.06
CA GLN A 27 29.25 35.56 5.23
C GLN A 27 27.74 35.83 5.33
N GLU A 28 27.38 36.99 5.86
CA GLU A 28 26.01 37.49 5.84
C GLU A 28 25.74 38.04 4.43
N LEU A 29 25.30 37.15 3.54
CA LEU A 29 24.82 37.52 2.21
C LEU A 29 23.51 38.28 2.41
N GLY A 30 23.59 39.62 2.38
CA GLY A 30 22.41 40.48 2.46
C GLY A 30 21.39 40.17 1.36
N ASP A 31 20.13 40.49 1.65
CA ASP A 31 18.94 40.39 0.77
C ASP A 31 18.83 39.12 -0.09
N THR A 32 19.35 37.99 0.40
CA THR A 32 18.99 36.69 -0.17
C THR A 32 17.77 36.18 0.58
N VAL A 33 16.67 36.03 -0.13
CA VAL A 33 15.47 35.36 0.38
C VAL A 33 15.88 34.00 0.95
N ALA A 34 15.41 33.68 2.16
CA ALA A 34 15.75 32.45 2.85
C ALA A 34 15.52 31.23 1.94
N ALA A 35 16.51 30.33 1.86
CA ALA A 35 16.50 29.18 0.95
C ALA A 35 15.27 28.28 1.13
N GLU A 36 14.66 28.30 2.32
CA GLU A 36 13.39 27.62 2.64
C GLU A 36 12.22 28.06 1.76
N VAL A 37 12.21 29.29 1.24
CA VAL A 37 11.15 29.79 0.35
C VAL A 37 11.22 29.14 -1.04
N PHE A 38 12.39 28.62 -1.41
CA PHE A 38 12.64 28.00 -2.72
C PHE A 38 12.78 26.48 -2.66
N GLU A 39 12.59 25.85 -1.50
CA GLU A 39 12.65 24.39 -1.42
C GLU A 39 11.46 23.77 -2.19
N PRO A 40 11.72 22.93 -3.21
CA PRO A 40 10.66 22.24 -3.90
C PRO A 40 9.98 21.29 -2.90
N ILE A 41 8.64 21.24 -2.95
CA ILE A 41 7.83 20.37 -2.10
C ILE A 41 8.44 18.97 -2.06
N ASP A 42 8.70 18.48 -0.85
CA ASP A 42 9.45 17.27 -0.60
C ASP A 42 8.72 16.03 -1.16
N THR A 43 8.99 15.70 -2.43
CA THR A 43 8.26 14.66 -3.17
C THR A 43 8.45 13.26 -2.60
N ALA A 44 9.45 13.07 -1.73
CA ALA A 44 9.71 11.80 -1.05
C ALA A 44 8.55 11.42 -0.11
N VAL A 45 8.03 12.37 0.67
CA VAL A 45 6.92 12.14 1.60
C VAL A 45 5.62 11.88 0.83
N LEU A 46 5.38 12.63 -0.26
CA LEU A 46 4.22 12.41 -1.13
C LEU A 46 4.26 11.03 -1.79
N LYS A 47 5.43 10.59 -2.27
CA LYS A 47 5.61 9.25 -2.85
C LYS A 47 5.44 8.12 -1.82
N GLN A 48 5.91 8.32 -0.58
CA GLN A 48 5.68 7.37 0.51
C GLN A 48 4.19 7.25 0.84
N GLN A 49 3.48 8.38 0.99
CA GLN A 49 2.04 8.38 1.21
C GLN A 49 1.26 7.77 0.04
N GLN A 50 1.68 8.00 -1.22
CA GLN A 50 1.09 7.35 -2.40
C GLN A 50 1.32 5.84 -2.37
N LYS A 51 2.53 5.39 -2.02
CA LYS A 51 2.85 3.96 -1.91
C LYS A 51 2.05 3.27 -0.81
N GLU A 52 1.81 3.94 0.32
CA GLU A 52 0.94 3.45 1.40
C GLU A 52 -0.53 3.39 1.00
N LYS A 53 -1.02 4.38 0.24
CA LYS A 53 -2.37 4.35 -0.33
C LYS A 53 -2.54 3.23 -1.36
N MET A 54 -1.53 3.00 -2.20
CA MET A 54 -1.53 1.90 -3.18
C MET A 54 -1.38 0.52 -2.54
N SER A 55 -0.58 0.37 -1.47
CA SER A 55 -0.46 -0.91 -0.76
C SER A 55 -1.72 -1.27 0.03
N LYS A 56 -2.51 -0.27 0.42
CA LYS A 56 -3.83 -0.45 1.04
C LYS A 56 -4.96 -0.64 0.01
N ALA A 57 -4.73 -0.29 -1.25
CA ALA A 57 -5.65 -0.57 -2.34
C ALA A 57 -5.60 -2.06 -2.66
N LYS A 58 -6.51 -2.82 -2.05
CA LYS A 58 -6.74 -4.22 -2.41
C LYS A 58 -7.31 -4.23 -3.83
N ASP A 59 -6.46 -4.59 -4.80
CA ASP A 59 -6.82 -4.67 -6.22
C ASP A 59 -8.19 -5.33 -6.40
N SER A 60 -8.91 -4.90 -7.45
CA SER A 60 -10.26 -5.32 -7.84
C SER A 60 -10.44 -6.82 -8.11
N VAL A 61 -9.44 -7.63 -7.75
CA VAL A 61 -9.49 -9.08 -7.72
C VAL A 61 -10.63 -9.51 -6.79
N ASP A 62 -11.45 -10.40 -7.32
CA ASP A 62 -12.62 -11.00 -6.70
C ASP A 62 -13.87 -10.11 -6.52
N ILE A 63 -13.98 -9.00 -7.26
CA ILE A 63 -15.23 -8.22 -7.34
C ILE A 63 -16.07 -8.71 -8.52
N PHE A 64 -17.33 -9.04 -8.23
CA PHE A 64 -18.27 -9.58 -9.21
C PHE A 64 -19.66 -9.06 -8.97
N ILE A 65 -20.54 -9.26 -9.95
CA ILE A 65 -21.98 -9.07 -9.79
C ILE A 65 -22.66 -10.42 -9.69
N ILE A 66 -23.64 -10.54 -8.80
CA ILE A 66 -24.43 -11.77 -8.68
C ILE A 66 -25.41 -11.87 -9.85
N GLY A 67 -25.28 -12.92 -10.66
CA GLY A 67 -26.17 -13.21 -11.77
C GLY A 67 -27.45 -13.93 -11.35
N GLU A 68 -28.52 -13.76 -12.13
CA GLU A 68 -29.87 -14.30 -11.88
C GLU A 68 -29.94 -15.84 -11.83
N GLY A 69 -29.05 -16.53 -12.55
CA GLY A 69 -28.92 -18.00 -12.53
C GLY A 69 -28.22 -18.54 -11.27
N SER A 70 -27.94 -17.70 -10.27
CA SER A 70 -27.48 -18.17 -8.97
C SER A 70 -28.58 -18.97 -8.25
N THR A 71 -28.23 -20.18 -7.84
CA THR A 71 -29.09 -21.16 -7.18
C THR A 71 -28.63 -21.37 -5.73
N ARG A 72 -29.31 -22.23 -4.96
CA ARG A 72 -28.90 -22.53 -3.57
C ARG A 72 -27.49 -23.11 -3.47
N ASP A 73 -27.05 -23.86 -4.49
CA ASP A 73 -25.77 -24.60 -4.47
C ASP A 73 -24.66 -23.92 -5.28
N LYS A 74 -25.03 -23.18 -6.32
CA LYS A 74 -24.09 -22.54 -7.23
C LYS A 74 -24.31 -21.04 -7.24
N LEU A 75 -23.22 -20.28 -7.30
CA LEU A 75 -23.23 -18.83 -7.42
C LEU A 75 -22.79 -18.46 -8.84
N GLN A 76 -23.64 -17.75 -9.57
CA GLN A 76 -23.28 -17.16 -10.85
C GLN A 76 -22.65 -15.79 -10.58
N LEU A 77 -21.43 -15.61 -11.04
CA LEU A 77 -20.64 -14.40 -10.89
C LEU A 77 -20.41 -13.79 -12.27
N ILE A 78 -20.78 -12.53 -12.43
CA ILE A 78 -20.57 -11.75 -13.64
C ILE A 78 -19.39 -10.83 -13.40
N SER A 79 -18.52 -10.68 -14.41
CA SER A 79 -17.35 -9.82 -14.32
C SER A 79 -17.73 -8.37 -14.04
N TYR A 80 -17.05 -7.75 -13.08
CA TYR A 80 -17.17 -6.32 -12.80
C TYR A 80 -15.86 -5.61 -13.19
N PRO A 81 -15.89 -4.44 -13.86
CA PRO A 81 -17.05 -3.66 -14.28
C PRO A 81 -17.54 -3.99 -15.71
N SER A 82 -17.00 -5.02 -16.38
CA SER A 82 -17.25 -5.23 -17.81
C SER A 82 -18.59 -5.89 -18.13
N HIS A 83 -19.17 -6.65 -17.20
CA HIS A 83 -20.41 -7.43 -17.36
C HIS A 83 -20.42 -8.44 -18.52
N ARG A 84 -19.25 -8.80 -19.08
CA ARG A 84 -19.15 -9.68 -20.26
C ARG A 84 -19.04 -11.15 -19.88
N ASP A 85 -18.19 -11.44 -18.91
CA ASP A 85 -17.85 -12.80 -18.57
C ASP A 85 -18.71 -13.29 -17.42
N THR A 86 -19.20 -14.52 -17.54
CA THR A 86 -20.03 -15.16 -16.54
C THR A 86 -19.34 -16.43 -16.10
N MET A 87 -19.21 -16.62 -14.80
CA MET A 87 -18.59 -17.78 -14.18
C MET A 87 -19.56 -18.41 -13.18
N LEU A 88 -19.55 -19.74 -13.08
CA LEU A 88 -20.41 -20.48 -12.16
C LEU A 88 -19.54 -21.25 -11.17
N PHE A 89 -19.68 -20.92 -9.88
CA PHE A 89 -18.91 -21.55 -8.81
C PHE A 89 -19.82 -22.26 -7.80
N GLY A 90 -19.34 -23.35 -7.22
CA GLY A 90 -20.02 -24.01 -6.10
C GLY A 90 -19.90 -23.22 -4.81
N LYS A 91 -20.94 -23.25 -3.96
CA LYS A 91 -20.93 -22.61 -2.63
C LYS A 91 -20.42 -23.61 -1.58
N LYS A 92 -19.44 -23.21 -0.78
CA LYS A 92 -19.04 -23.97 0.41
C LYS A 92 -20.10 -23.75 1.49
N ARG A 93 -20.53 -24.84 2.14
CA ARG A 93 -21.44 -24.78 3.28
C ARG A 93 -20.67 -24.92 4.59
N PRO A 94 -20.96 -24.11 5.62
CA PRO A 94 -21.84 -22.93 5.59
C PRO A 94 -21.22 -21.76 4.81
N LEU A 95 -22.05 -21.03 4.07
CA LEU A 95 -21.65 -19.83 3.32
C LEU A 95 -21.79 -18.61 4.24
N LYS A 96 -20.73 -17.82 4.39
CA LYS A 96 -20.79 -16.56 5.14
C LYS A 96 -21.23 -15.44 4.19
N VAL A 97 -22.33 -14.77 4.51
CA VAL A 97 -22.81 -13.60 3.75
C VAL A 97 -22.74 -12.37 4.64
N MET A 98 -22.15 -11.29 4.14
CA MET A 98 -22.09 -10.00 4.81
C MET A 98 -22.76 -8.95 3.94
N GLY A 99 -23.90 -8.41 4.40
CA GLY A 99 -24.77 -7.55 3.60
C GLY A 99 -25.82 -8.35 2.82
N SER A 100 -26.20 -7.87 1.64
CA SER A 100 -27.09 -8.55 0.70
C SER A 100 -26.32 -9.34 -0.35
N ALA A 101 -26.83 -10.54 -0.66
CA ALA A 101 -26.36 -11.38 -1.76
C ALA A 101 -27.46 -11.56 -2.82
N ASP A 102 -28.32 -10.55 -2.99
CA ASP A 102 -29.35 -10.53 -4.02
C ASP A 102 -28.74 -10.35 -5.42
N TYR A 103 -29.54 -10.68 -6.43
CA TYR A 103 -29.18 -10.52 -7.83
C TYR A 103 -28.86 -9.06 -8.19
N GLY A 104 -27.89 -8.87 -9.07
CA GLY A 104 -27.46 -7.54 -9.54
C GLY A 104 -26.58 -6.76 -8.56
N ARG A 105 -26.33 -7.28 -7.35
CA ARG A 105 -25.45 -6.63 -6.37
C ARG A 105 -23.98 -6.86 -6.70
N VAL A 106 -23.17 -5.82 -6.47
CA VAL A 106 -21.72 -5.88 -6.56
C VAL A 106 -21.18 -6.45 -5.25
N VAL A 107 -20.43 -7.54 -5.34
CA VAL A 107 -19.94 -8.29 -4.20
C VAL A 107 -18.46 -8.61 -4.34
N ARG A 108 -17.75 -8.62 -3.21
CA ARG A 108 -16.43 -9.22 -3.09
C ARG A 108 -16.57 -10.67 -2.65
N ILE A 109 -15.92 -11.56 -3.38
CA ILE A 109 -15.97 -13.00 -3.14
C ILE A 109 -14.69 -13.48 -2.49
N VAL A 110 -14.79 -14.38 -1.52
CA VAL A 110 -13.63 -15.10 -0.98
C VAL A 110 -13.72 -16.55 -1.41
N PHE A 111 -12.74 -16.98 -2.21
CA PHE A 111 -12.64 -18.37 -2.65
C PHE A 111 -11.87 -19.24 -1.66
N VAL A 112 -12.18 -20.53 -1.68
CA VAL A 112 -11.46 -21.58 -0.95
C VAL A 112 -11.37 -22.80 -1.85
N MET A 113 -10.26 -23.52 -1.76
CA MET A 113 -10.12 -24.80 -2.45
C MET A 113 -10.88 -25.88 -1.69
N GLY A 114 -11.75 -26.59 -2.40
CA GLY A 114 -12.41 -27.80 -1.93
C GLY A 114 -11.43 -28.98 -1.86
N LYS A 115 -11.89 -30.11 -1.32
CA LYS A 115 -11.11 -31.35 -1.24
C LYS A 115 -10.68 -31.86 -2.62
N ASP A 116 -11.52 -31.62 -3.63
CA ASP A 116 -11.31 -32.05 -5.01
C ASP A 116 -10.48 -31.03 -5.83
N ASN A 117 -9.78 -30.12 -5.15
CA ASN A 117 -9.05 -29.00 -5.77
C ASN A 117 -9.95 -28.07 -6.62
N THR A 118 -11.24 -28.03 -6.32
CA THR A 118 -12.21 -27.15 -6.97
C THR A 118 -12.31 -25.81 -6.23
N LYS A 119 -12.42 -24.69 -6.96
CA LYS A 119 -12.65 -23.38 -6.34
C LYS A 119 -14.11 -23.28 -5.89
N LEU A 120 -14.31 -23.04 -4.59
CA LEU A 120 -15.62 -22.85 -3.98
C LEU A 120 -15.71 -21.46 -3.35
N VAL A 121 -16.93 -20.91 -3.32
CA VAL A 121 -17.22 -19.64 -2.68
C VAL A 121 -17.42 -19.87 -1.19
N LYS A 122 -16.57 -19.27 -0.36
CA LYS A 122 -16.65 -19.34 1.11
C LYS A 122 -17.44 -18.18 1.71
N GLN A 123 -17.24 -17.00 1.15
CA GLN A 123 -17.82 -15.77 1.69
C GLN A 123 -18.20 -14.80 0.57
N VAL A 124 -19.31 -14.10 0.78
CA VAL A 124 -19.83 -13.03 -0.08
C VAL A 124 -19.95 -11.77 0.77
N GLU A 125 -19.26 -10.71 0.38
CA GLU A 125 -19.31 -9.40 1.03
C GLU A 125 -19.92 -8.39 0.05
N GLU A 126 -21.02 -7.75 0.42
CA GLU A 126 -21.62 -6.69 -0.40
C GLU A 126 -20.73 -5.44 -0.39
N ILE A 127 -20.44 -4.91 -1.58
CA ILE A 127 -19.77 -3.63 -1.73
C ILE A 127 -20.86 -2.57 -1.94
N LYS A 128 -21.09 -1.77 -0.91
CA LYS A 128 -21.91 -0.56 -1.06
C LYS A 128 -21.10 0.45 -1.87
N MET A 129 -21.53 0.68 -3.10
CA MET A 129 -21.05 1.83 -3.87
C MET A 129 -21.72 3.05 -3.23
N ASP A 130 -20.94 3.87 -2.53
CA ASP A 130 -21.42 5.16 -2.05
C ASP A 130 -21.79 5.99 -3.28
N THR A 131 -23.07 5.92 -3.65
CA THR A 131 -23.64 6.73 -4.72
C THR A 131 -23.76 8.13 -4.15
N ALA A 132 -22.63 8.85 -4.10
CA ALA A 132 -22.61 10.27 -3.93
C ALA A 132 -23.21 10.89 -5.21
N ILE A 133 -24.55 10.97 -5.21
CA ILE A 133 -25.35 12.05 -5.78
C ILE A 133 -24.87 12.50 -7.17
N ALA A 134 -25.25 11.73 -8.19
CA ALA A 134 -25.48 12.29 -9.52
C ALA A 134 -26.93 12.79 -9.55
N THR A 135 -27.20 13.93 -8.92
CA THR A 135 -28.36 14.75 -9.28
C THR A 135 -28.01 15.56 -10.52
N PRO A 136 -28.89 15.60 -11.54
CA PRO A 136 -28.69 16.42 -12.74
C PRO A 136 -28.68 17.91 -12.43
#